data_AF-X1L0G1-F1
#
_entry.id   AF-X1L0G1-F1
#
_cell.length_a   1.000
_cell.length_b   1.000
_cell.length_c   1.000
_cell.angle_alpha   90.00
_cell.angle_beta   90.00
_cell.angle_gamma   90.00
#
_symmetry.space_group_name_H-M   'P 1'
#
loop_
_entity.id
_entity.type
_entity.pdbx_description
1 polymer ?
#
loop_
_entity_poly.entity_id
_entity_poly.type
_entity_poly.pdbx_seq_one_letter_code
_entity_poly.pdbx_strand_id
1 'polypeptide(L)'
;PGMEELVLPGHKYSISSSQLQAIVSQVMTADEFSPQASSQVVSGIELSGNSLRVLEKRYLGKNQRGEVIETPQELFRRVARYIASAESLYDTGADISAIEEIFYQLMTNLEFLPNSPTLMNAGRELGQLSACFVIPVDDSMESI
;
A
#
# COMPACT_ATOMS: atom_id res chain seq x y z
N PRO A 1 -33.78 -20.52 -6.43
CA PRO A 1 -34.41 -21.55 -7.28
C PRO A 1 -34.37 -21.11 -8.75
N GLY A 2 -33.52 -21.73 -9.56
CA GLY A 2 -33.43 -21.48 -11.01
C GLY A 2 -32.04 -21.15 -11.57
N MET A 3 -30.96 -21.36 -10.82
CA MET A 3 -29.57 -21.19 -11.29
C MET A 3 -28.71 -22.44 -11.02
N GLU A 4 -29.34 -23.55 -10.63
CA GLU A 4 -28.66 -24.79 -10.27
C GLU A 4 -27.95 -25.46 -11.47
N GLU A 5 -28.38 -25.18 -12.70
CA GLU A 5 -27.77 -25.71 -13.94
C GLU A 5 -26.54 -24.93 -14.43
N LEU A 6 -26.31 -23.72 -13.91
CA LEU A 6 -25.16 -22.87 -14.26
C LEU A 6 -23.98 -23.07 -13.30
N VAL A 7 -24.17 -23.84 -12.23
CA VAL A 7 -23.10 -24.26 -11.33
C VAL A 7 -22.53 -25.55 -11.91
N LEU A 8 -21.32 -25.48 -12.49
CA LEU A 8 -20.55 -26.67 -12.86
C LEU A 8 -20.61 -27.67 -11.69
N PRO A 9 -20.90 -28.97 -11.93
CA PRO A 9 -20.95 -29.96 -10.86
C PRO A 9 -19.63 -29.91 -10.12
N GLY A 10 -19.68 -29.30 -8.93
CA GLY A 10 -18.50 -29.10 -8.11
C GLY A 10 -17.87 -30.45 -7.95
N HIS A 11 -16.66 -30.61 -8.48
CA HIS A 11 -15.85 -31.77 -8.15
C HIS A 11 -15.78 -31.78 -6.63
N LYS A 12 -16.52 -32.71 -6.01
CA LYS A 12 -16.37 -33.03 -4.61
C LYS A 12 -15.00 -33.69 -4.51
N TYR A 13 -13.96 -32.87 -4.56
CA TYR A 13 -12.64 -33.30 -4.16
C TYR A 13 -12.82 -33.79 -2.72
N SER A 14 -12.76 -35.11 -2.53
CA SER A 14 -12.73 -35.72 -1.21
C SER A 14 -11.35 -35.42 -0.64
N ILE A 15 -11.14 -34.18 -0.22
CA ILE A 15 -9.92 -33.81 0.49
C ILE A 15 -9.98 -34.58 1.80
N SER A 16 -9.03 -35.48 2.00
CA SER A 16 -8.95 -36.24 3.25
C SER A 16 -8.71 -35.26 4.41
N SER A 17 -9.13 -35.62 5.62
CA SER A 17 -8.86 -34.79 6.80
C SER A 17 -7.36 -34.50 6.98
N SER A 18 -6.48 -35.39 6.52
CA SER A 18 -5.04 -35.19 6.50
C SER A 18 -4.57 -34.19 5.44
N GLN A 19 -5.18 -34.17 4.25
CA GLN A 19 -4.90 -33.17 3.22
C GLN A 19 -5.44 -31.79 3.63
N LEU A 20 -6.62 -31.74 4.25
CA LEU A 20 -7.17 -30.51 4.83
C LEU A 20 -6.26 -30.00 5.94
N GLN A 21 -5.80 -30.86 6.86
CA GLN A 21 -4.82 -30.47 7.87
C GLN A 21 -3.48 -30.04 7.28
N ALA A 22 -3.02 -30.67 6.18
CA ALA A 22 -1.78 -30.27 5.52
C ALA A 22 -1.91 -28.89 4.85
N ILE A 23 -3.03 -28.62 4.17
CA ILE A 23 -3.32 -27.32 3.56
C ILE A 23 -3.51 -26.25 4.63
N VAL A 24 -4.30 -26.52 5.66
CA VAL A 24 -4.49 -25.59 6.79
C VAL A 24 -3.17 -25.36 7.51
N SER A 25 -2.38 -26.40 7.77
CA SER A 25 -1.05 -26.24 8.38
C SER A 25 -0.13 -25.43 7.48
N GLN A 26 -0.09 -25.67 6.16
CA GLN A 26 0.68 -24.84 5.23
C GLN A 26 0.23 -23.37 5.24
N VAL A 27 -1.08 -23.11 5.22
CA VAL A 27 -1.67 -21.76 5.29
C VAL A 27 -1.41 -21.10 6.64
N MET A 28 -1.37 -21.86 7.73
CA MET A 28 -1.10 -21.37 9.09
C MET A 28 0.40 -21.26 9.41
N THR A 29 1.25 -22.03 8.72
CA THR A 29 2.74 -21.94 8.78
C THR A 29 3.28 -20.89 7.82
N ALA A 30 2.53 -20.51 6.79
CA ALA A 30 2.73 -19.23 6.18
C ALA A 30 2.51 -18.22 7.30
N ASP A 31 3.55 -17.46 7.63
CA ASP A 31 3.64 -16.39 8.62
C ASP A 31 2.55 -15.27 8.49
N GLU A 32 1.47 -15.53 7.75
CA GLU A 32 0.46 -14.58 7.29
C GLU A 32 -0.53 -14.16 8.38
N PHE A 33 -0.62 -14.89 9.50
CA PHE A 33 -1.60 -14.59 10.56
C PHE A 33 -1.09 -14.79 11.99
N SER A 34 0.21 -14.59 12.26
CA SER A 34 0.66 -14.47 13.65
C SER A 34 0.28 -13.07 14.20
N PRO A 35 -0.61 -12.97 15.20
CA PRO A 35 -1.01 -11.69 15.81
C PRO A 35 0.12 -11.04 16.64
N GLN A 36 1.28 -11.71 16.74
CA GLN A 36 2.47 -11.25 17.45
C GLN A 36 3.57 -10.97 16.43
N ALA A 37 3.34 -10.00 15.54
CA ALA A 37 4.38 -9.56 14.63
C ALA A 37 5.46 -8.83 15.45
N SER A 38 6.65 -9.43 15.56
CA SER A 38 7.82 -8.75 16.10
C SER A 38 8.02 -7.41 15.39
N SER A 39 8.04 -6.31 16.15
CA SER A 39 8.44 -5.01 15.61
C SER A 39 9.92 -5.06 15.26
N GLN A 40 10.26 -4.59 14.07
CA GLN A 40 11.62 -4.45 13.60
C GLN A 40 11.90 -2.96 13.43
N VAL A 41 12.99 -2.49 14.02
CA VAL A 41 13.50 -1.14 13.77
C VAL A 41 14.25 -1.19 12.44
N VAL A 42 13.63 -0.69 11.37
CA VAL A 42 14.27 -0.56 10.06
C VAL A 42 14.57 0.90 9.83
N SER A 43 15.86 1.22 9.73
CA SER A 43 16.34 2.60 9.49
C SER A 43 15.80 3.64 10.49
N GLY A 44 15.62 3.23 11.76
CA GLY A 44 15.09 4.10 12.83
C GLY A 44 13.57 4.19 12.89
N ILE A 45 12.84 3.45 12.06
CA ILE A 45 11.37 3.40 12.05
C ILE A 45 10.92 2.05 12.60
N GLU A 46 10.06 2.06 13.61
CA GLU A 46 9.47 0.84 14.18
C GLU A 46 8.35 0.32 13.28
N LEU A 47 8.61 -0.78 12.56
CA LEU A 47 7.65 -1.40 11.65
C LEU A 47 7.48 -2.88 11.97
N SER A 48 6.23 -3.35 11.96
CA SER A 48 5.97 -4.78 12.07
C SER A 48 6.49 -5.54 10.84
N GLY A 49 6.82 -6.83 11.00
CA GLY A 49 7.18 -7.67 9.86
C GLY A 49 6.09 -7.75 8.77
N ASN A 50 4.81 -7.61 9.14
CA ASN A 50 3.73 -7.52 8.14
C ASN A 50 3.77 -6.18 7.38
N SER A 51 4.00 -5.07 8.11
CA SER A 51 4.13 -3.75 7.51
C SER A 51 5.24 -3.70 6.47
N LEU A 52 6.41 -4.29 6.79
CA LEU A 52 7.54 -4.37 5.85
C LEU A 52 7.19 -5.15 4.58
N ARG A 53 6.56 -6.33 4.73
CA ARG A 53 6.10 -7.12 3.57
C ARG A 53 5.11 -6.35 2.70
N VAL A 54 4.17 -5.63 3.32
CA VAL A 54 3.20 -4.79 2.58
C VAL A 54 3.91 -3.65 1.86
N LEU A 55 4.86 -2.97 2.51
CA LEU A 55 5.67 -1.91 1.90
C LEU A 55 6.44 -2.42 0.69
N GLU A 56 7.20 -3.50 0.83
CA GLU A 56 7.96 -4.12 -0.27
C GLU A 56 7.07 -4.56 -1.44
N LYS A 57 5.89 -5.11 -1.13
CA LYS A 57 4.99 -5.61 -2.16
C LYS A 57 4.34 -4.47 -2.95
N ARG A 58 3.92 -3.40 -2.29
CA ARG A 58 2.96 -2.42 -2.84
C ARG A 58 3.48 -0.98 -2.98
N TYR A 59 4.42 -0.55 -2.13
CA TYR A 59 4.71 0.89 -1.96
C TYR A 59 6.14 1.27 -2.32
N LEU A 60 7.12 0.45 -1.93
CA LEU A 60 8.53 0.74 -2.19
C LEU A 60 8.81 0.75 -3.70
N GLY A 61 9.62 1.71 -4.12
CA GLY A 61 10.13 1.85 -5.47
C GLY A 61 10.81 0.60 -5.97
N LYS A 62 10.50 0.26 -7.23
CA LYS A 62 11.06 -0.89 -7.92
C LYS A 62 11.68 -0.43 -9.22
N ASN A 63 12.78 -1.07 -9.60
CA ASN A 63 13.39 -0.84 -10.91
C ASN A 63 12.62 -1.61 -12.00
N GLN A 64 13.11 -1.52 -13.24
CA GLN A 64 12.50 -2.19 -14.40
C GLN A 64 12.49 -3.73 -14.31
N ARG A 65 13.35 -4.31 -13.45
CA ARG A 65 13.39 -5.76 -13.18
C ARG A 65 12.46 -6.17 -12.04
N GLY A 66 11.75 -5.22 -11.43
CA GLY A 66 10.87 -5.46 -10.28
C GLY A 66 11.59 -5.58 -8.94
N GLU A 67 12.89 -5.32 -8.89
CA GLU A 67 13.69 -5.37 -7.67
C GLU A 67 13.41 -4.10 -6.83
N VAL A 68 13.24 -4.25 -5.52
CA VAL A 68 13.04 -3.13 -4.59
C VAL A 68 14.33 -2.31 -4.49
N ILE A 69 14.22 -1.01 -4.73
CA ILE A 69 15.34 -0.04 -4.73
C ILE A 69 15.12 1.13 -3.77
N GLU A 70 14.06 1.09 -2.98
CA GLU A 70 13.68 2.13 -2.04
C GLU A 70 13.44 1.50 -0.67
N THR A 71 13.97 2.12 0.38
CA THR A 71 13.73 1.77 1.77
C THR A 71 12.49 2.49 2.33
N PRO A 72 11.90 2.04 3.45
CA PRO A 72 10.80 2.75 4.11
C PRO A 72 11.15 4.21 4.45
N GLN A 73 12.40 4.46 4.84
CA GLN A 73 12.91 5.80 5.14
C GLN A 73 12.91 6.69 3.88
N GLU A 74 13.41 6.19 2.76
CA GLU A 74 13.43 6.90 1.48
C GLU A 74 12.03 7.13 0.93
N LEU A 75 11.12 6.16 1.09
CA LEU A 75 9.70 6.31 0.76
C LEU A 75 9.09 7.51 1.49
N PHE A 76 9.20 7.56 2.82
CA PHE A 76 8.63 8.67 3.59
C PHE A 76 9.31 10.00 3.30
N ARG A 77 10.64 10.00 3.11
CA ARG A 77 11.39 11.21 2.72
C ARG A 77 10.94 11.73 1.36
N ARG A 78 10.77 10.86 0.36
CA ARG A 78 10.26 11.22 -0.98
C ARG A 78 8.87 11.84 -0.87
N VAL A 79 7.96 11.21 -0.13
CA VAL A 79 6.58 11.69 0.03
C VAL A 79 6.56 13.05 0.73
N ALA A 80 7.31 13.20 1.83
CA ALA A 80 7.40 14.46 2.59
C ALA A 80 7.90 15.60 1.71
N ARG A 81 9.02 15.38 1.01
CA ARG A 81 9.61 16.36 0.10
C ARG A 81 8.65 16.78 -1.01
N TYR A 82 7.95 15.81 -1.61
CA TYR A 82 7.03 16.09 -2.70
C TYR A 82 5.83 16.93 -2.24
N ILE A 83 5.25 16.60 -1.08
CA ILE A 83 4.13 17.37 -0.52
C ILE A 83 4.59 18.77 -0.11
N ALA A 84 5.71 18.89 0.61
CA ALA A 84 6.24 20.17 1.06
C ALA A 84 6.58 21.13 -0.10
N SER A 85 6.94 20.58 -1.27
CA SER A 85 7.24 21.41 -2.45
C SER A 85 6.05 22.25 -2.93
N ALA A 86 4.82 21.84 -2.61
CA ALA A 86 3.62 22.59 -2.97
C ALA A 86 3.53 23.96 -2.25
N GLU A 87 4.19 24.12 -1.10
CA GLU A 87 4.18 25.38 -0.33
C GLU A 87 4.76 26.55 -1.14
N SER A 88 5.72 26.26 -2.02
CA SER A 88 6.31 27.25 -2.92
C SER A 88 5.31 27.91 -3.88
N LEU A 89 4.15 27.28 -4.10
CA LEU A 89 3.07 27.81 -4.93
C LEU A 89 2.25 28.87 -4.19
N TYR A 90 2.27 28.86 -2.85
CA TYR A 90 1.46 29.74 -2.01
C TYR A 90 2.29 30.82 -1.32
N ASP A 91 3.51 30.50 -0.89
CA ASP A 91 4.43 31.44 -0.26
C ASP A 91 5.86 31.22 -0.76
N THR A 92 6.42 32.23 -1.43
CA THR A 92 7.79 32.20 -1.96
C THR A 92 8.86 32.31 -0.87
N GLY A 93 8.49 32.75 0.34
CA GLY A 93 9.35 32.82 1.51
C GLY A 93 9.25 31.59 2.42
N ALA A 94 8.43 30.58 2.07
CA ALA A 94 8.23 29.41 2.90
C ALA A 94 9.52 28.60 3.09
N ASP A 95 9.77 28.16 4.32
CA ASP A 95 10.85 27.21 4.63
C ASP A 95 10.39 25.79 4.29
N ILE A 96 10.53 25.43 3.01
CA ILE A 96 10.15 24.12 2.48
C ILE A 96 10.89 22.99 3.21
N SER A 97 12.14 23.22 3.61
CA SER A 97 12.95 22.20 4.30
C SER A 97 12.43 21.94 5.72
N ALA A 98 12.03 22.98 6.44
CA ALA A 98 11.38 22.80 7.75
C ALA A 98 10.04 22.06 7.62
N ILE A 99 9.24 22.38 6.61
CA ILE A 99 7.93 21.73 6.37
C ILE A 99 8.09 20.27 5.95
N GLU A 100 9.06 19.97 5.08
CA GLU A 100 9.43 18.59 4.73
C GLU A 100 9.75 17.78 5.99
N GLU A 101 10.56 18.33 6.90
CA GLU A 101 10.95 17.61 8.12
C GLU A 101 9.74 17.34 9.03
N ILE A 102 8.79 18.28 9.14
CA ILE A 102 7.54 18.07 9.88
C ILE A 102 6.77 16.88 9.30
N PHE A 103 6.55 16.85 7.98
CA PHE A 103 5.82 15.74 7.35
C PHE A 103 6.56 14.41 7.46
N TYR A 104 7.88 14.44 7.32
CA TYR A 104 8.70 13.24 7.48
C TYR A 104 8.56 12.65 8.89
N GLN A 105 8.68 13.48 9.94
CA GLN A 105 8.56 13.04 11.33
C GLN A 105 7.18 12.48 11.64
N LEU A 106 6.11 13.14 11.17
CA LEU A 106 4.74 12.64 11.32
C LEU A 106 4.56 11.23 10.73
N MET A 107 5.18 10.95 9.58
CA MET A 107 5.12 9.64 8.93
C MET A 107 6.03 8.61 9.61
N THR A 108 7.25 8.96 10.02
CA THR A 108 8.17 8.02 10.68
C THR A 108 7.70 7.64 12.08
N ASN A 109 7.02 8.54 12.78
CA ASN A 109 6.39 8.26 14.08
C ASN A 109 5.03 7.54 13.94
N LEU A 110 4.56 7.33 12.70
CA LEU A 110 3.24 6.77 12.40
C LEU A 110 2.07 7.57 13.03
N GLU A 111 2.28 8.87 13.29
CA GLU A 111 1.25 9.79 13.78
C GLU A 111 0.26 10.16 12.67
N PHE A 112 0.76 10.21 11.43
CA PHE A 112 -0.05 10.44 10.24
C PHE A 112 0.53 9.71 9.03
N LEU A 113 -0.33 9.06 8.26
CA LEU A 113 0.02 8.49 6.96
C LEU A 113 -0.98 8.99 5.90
N PRO A 114 -0.52 9.44 4.73
CA PRO A 114 -1.42 9.76 3.65
C PRO A 114 -2.00 8.49 3.03
N ASN A 115 -2.99 8.66 2.15
CA ASN A 115 -3.63 7.54 1.47
C ASN A 115 -2.65 6.73 0.58
N SER A 116 -3.10 5.56 0.10
CA SER A 116 -2.25 4.68 -0.70
C SER A 116 -1.70 5.33 -1.99
N PRO A 117 -2.50 6.03 -2.82
CA PRO A 117 -1.97 6.69 -4.03
C PRO A 117 -0.88 7.71 -3.73
N THR A 118 -0.98 8.44 -2.62
CA THR A 118 0.08 9.39 -2.23
C THR A 118 1.40 8.67 -1.97
N LEU A 119 1.39 7.60 -1.17
CA LEU A 119 2.62 6.81 -0.89
C LEU A 119 3.22 6.20 -2.17
N MET A 120 2.35 5.68 -3.06
CA MET A 120 2.75 5.01 -4.29
C MET A 120 3.32 5.98 -5.34
N ASN A 121 2.71 7.16 -5.50
CA ASN A 121 2.89 8.00 -6.69
C ASN A 121 3.57 9.35 -6.44
N ALA A 122 3.69 9.82 -5.20
CA ALA A 122 4.33 11.11 -4.91
C ALA A 122 5.77 11.15 -5.46
N GLY A 123 6.10 12.18 -6.24
CA GLY A 123 7.42 12.32 -6.86
C GLY A 123 7.72 11.34 -8.00
N ARG A 124 6.70 10.63 -8.53
CA ARG A 124 6.84 9.73 -9.69
C ARG A 124 6.06 10.27 -10.89
N GLU A 125 6.35 9.70 -12.06
CA GLU A 125 5.82 10.11 -13.36
C GLU A 125 4.28 10.20 -13.40
N LEU A 126 3.57 9.23 -12.81
CA LEU A 126 2.10 9.23 -12.80
C LEU A 126 1.49 10.40 -12.01
N GLY A 127 2.12 10.82 -10.91
CA GLY A 127 1.76 12.02 -10.14
C GLY A 127 0.35 12.06 -9.50
N GLN A 128 -0.44 10.99 -9.59
CA GLN A 128 -1.83 10.96 -9.11
C GLN A 128 -1.90 10.55 -7.64
N LEU A 129 -2.32 11.46 -6.74
CA LEU A 129 -2.26 11.26 -5.27
C LEU A 129 -3.62 11.03 -4.58
N SER A 130 -4.73 11.26 -5.27
CA SER A 130 -6.10 11.10 -4.75
C SER A 130 -6.63 9.68 -4.90
N ALA A 131 -7.34 9.15 -3.90
CA ALA A 131 -7.91 7.80 -3.96
C ALA A 131 -9.35 7.73 -4.48
N CYS A 132 -10.08 8.84 -4.40
CA CYS A 132 -11.51 8.86 -4.65
C CYS A 132 -11.83 9.87 -5.75
N PHE A 133 -12.63 9.46 -6.71
CA PHE A 133 -13.15 10.28 -7.79
C PHE A 133 -14.65 10.09 -7.88
N VAL A 134 -15.37 11.18 -8.15
CA VAL A 134 -16.80 11.16 -8.46
C VAL A 134 -16.92 11.71 -9.87
N ILE A 135 -17.53 10.92 -10.76
CA ILE A 135 -17.72 11.29 -12.17
C ILE A 135 -19.23 11.34 -12.41
N PRO A 136 -19.77 12.45 -12.92
CA PRO A 136 -21.18 12.52 -13.32
C PRO A 136 -21.41 11.61 -14.52
N VAL A 137 -22.56 10.95 -14.56
CA VAL A 137 -23.02 10.14 -15.70
C VAL A 137 -24.37 10.69 -16.11
N ASP A 138 -24.43 11.23 -17.33
CA ASP A 138 -25.68 11.73 -17.90
C ASP A 138 -26.48 10.56 -18.49
N ASP A 139 -27.80 10.74 -18.58
CA ASP A 139 -28.71 9.75 -19.17
C ASP A 139 -28.69 9.84 -20.72
N SER A 140 -27.53 9.55 -21.31
CA SER A 140 -27.34 9.45 -22.77
C SER A 140 -26.37 8.33 -23.12
N MET A 141 -26.50 7.75 -24.32
CA MET A 141 -25.59 6.69 -24.79
C MET A 141 -24.17 7.21 -24.96
N GLU A 142 -24.02 8.49 -25.31
CA GLU A 142 -22.72 9.14 -25.46
C GLU A 142 -22.00 9.35 -24.12
N SER A 143 -22.74 9.40 -23.01
CA SER A 143 -22.19 9.59 -21.66
C SER A 143 -21.80 8.29 -20.95
N ILE A 144 -22.25 7.13 -21.43
CA ILE A 144 -22.01 5.80 -20.83
C ILE A 144 -20.91 5.07 -21.61
#